data_AF-A0A317GV97-F1
#
_entry.id   AF-A0A317GV97-F1
#
_cell.length_a   1.000
_cell.length_b   1.000
_cell.length_c   1.000
_cell.angle_alpha   90.00
_cell.angle_beta   90.00
_cell.angle_gamma   90.00
#
_symmetry.space_group_name_H-M   'P 1'
#
loop_
_entity.id
_entity.type
_entity.pdbx_description
1 polymer ?
#
loop_
_entity_poly.entity_id
_entity_poly.type
_entity_poly.pdbx_seq_one_letter_code
_entity_poly.pdbx_strand_id
1 'polypeptide(L)'
;MATQGQSDSLLFNSYNSKSLETLQLFFENWASETRAVSNAEFLELNDTEKNIYEIFQAFYDPKDIPRDGGSAFGNEIYKNAKYLILQDKIEYTLVDSIANLFQDDKAILNNAVLNNRTKGNCDSLVHFRPRLSFTEAKCVFLTGQYDSLLNKFLGNKYSNLGTGSIMSPARAKGESEKRMKFLSKFVKIWYGHWGGYWQLYSYPYATRILIDRDLQNALIDYRMIYEGGYAFMHKTNGKWELVKAKRTWIE
;
A
#
# COMPACT_ATOMS: atom_id res chain seq x y z
N MET A 1 7.14 -18.24 17.46
CA MET A 1 7.42 -17.70 16.11
C MET A 1 7.38 -18.87 15.17
N ALA A 2 6.49 -18.86 14.17
CA ALA A 2 6.48 -19.92 13.18
C ALA A 2 7.68 -19.71 12.24
N THR A 3 8.44 -20.75 11.96
CA THR A 3 9.55 -20.65 10.98
C THR A 3 8.99 -20.50 9.57
N GLN A 4 9.74 -19.89 8.63
CA GLN A 4 9.32 -19.69 7.24
C GLN A 4 8.69 -20.93 6.57
N GLY A 5 9.20 -22.13 6.84
CA GLY A 5 8.63 -23.38 6.30
C GLY A 5 7.24 -23.75 6.82
N GLN A 6 6.83 -23.24 7.99
CA GLN A 6 5.51 -23.48 8.57
C GLN A 6 4.42 -22.60 7.92
N SER A 7 4.72 -21.33 7.68
CA SER A 7 3.80 -20.41 6.99
C SER A 7 3.57 -20.81 5.53
N ASP A 8 4.64 -21.23 4.83
CA ASP A 8 4.56 -21.82 3.49
C ASP A 8 3.61 -23.03 3.48
N SER A 9 3.88 -24.01 4.35
CA SER A 9 3.09 -25.24 4.39
C SER A 9 1.63 -24.97 4.73
N LEU A 10 1.36 -24.05 5.66
CA LEU A 10 0.00 -23.70 6.07
C LEU A 10 -0.81 -23.12 4.89
N LEU A 11 -0.30 -22.11 4.19
CA LEU A 11 -1.03 -21.48 3.07
C LEU A 11 -1.39 -22.48 1.96
N PHE A 12 -0.42 -23.30 1.55
CA PHE A 12 -0.64 -24.31 0.51
C PHE A 12 -1.61 -25.42 0.98
N ASN A 13 -1.49 -25.87 2.23
CA ASN A 13 -2.41 -26.85 2.80
C ASN A 13 -3.84 -26.31 2.91
N SER A 14 -4.01 -25.05 3.30
CA SER A 14 -5.32 -24.39 3.34
C SER A 14 -5.99 -24.39 1.96
N TYR A 15 -5.25 -24.08 0.89
CA TYR A 15 -5.77 -24.15 -0.48
C TYR A 15 -6.12 -25.57 -0.91
N ASN A 16 -5.22 -26.53 -0.68
CA ASN A 16 -5.42 -27.93 -1.10
C ASN A 16 -6.62 -28.59 -0.39
N SER A 17 -6.81 -28.28 0.88
CA SER A 17 -7.95 -28.72 1.70
C SER A 17 -9.20 -27.84 1.55
N LYS A 18 -9.09 -26.71 0.84
CA LYS A 18 -10.13 -25.66 0.72
C LYS A 18 -10.63 -25.14 2.08
N SER A 19 -9.81 -25.20 3.12
CA SER A 19 -10.20 -24.81 4.48
C SER A 19 -10.01 -23.30 4.68
N LEU A 20 -11.14 -22.59 4.91
CA LEU A 20 -11.12 -21.17 5.23
C LEU A 20 -10.64 -20.89 6.67
N GLU A 21 -10.81 -21.85 7.57
CA GLU A 21 -10.35 -21.76 8.96
C GLU A 21 -8.82 -21.75 9.03
N THR A 22 -8.17 -22.68 8.32
CA THR A 22 -6.70 -22.72 8.24
C THR A 22 -6.13 -21.55 7.44
N LEU A 23 -6.88 -21.03 6.45
CA LEU A 23 -6.52 -19.78 5.78
C LEU A 23 -6.60 -18.58 6.74
N GLN A 24 -7.62 -18.52 7.61
CA GLN A 24 -7.70 -17.49 8.64
C GLN A 24 -6.51 -17.59 9.60
N LEU A 25 -6.17 -18.79 10.06
CA LEU A 25 -5.01 -19.01 10.91
C LEU A 25 -3.70 -18.52 10.26
N PHE A 26 -3.54 -18.70 8.95
CA PHE A 26 -2.39 -18.15 8.22
C PHE A 26 -2.30 -16.62 8.35
N PHE A 27 -3.41 -15.90 8.16
CA PHE A 27 -3.43 -14.45 8.31
C PHE A 27 -3.32 -13.97 9.77
N GLU A 28 -3.84 -14.72 10.73
CA GLU A 28 -3.65 -14.42 12.16
C GLU A 28 -2.18 -14.57 12.57
N ASN A 29 -1.50 -15.61 12.09
CA ASN A 29 -0.06 -15.78 12.30
C ASN A 29 0.71 -14.61 11.67
N TRP A 30 0.36 -14.22 10.43
CA TRP A 30 0.96 -13.06 9.78
C TRP A 30 0.76 -11.77 10.60
N ALA A 31 -0.46 -11.47 11.03
CA ALA A 31 -0.73 -10.29 11.85
C ALA A 31 0.05 -10.28 13.17
N SER A 32 0.23 -11.44 13.79
CA SER A 32 1.03 -11.61 15.01
C SER A 32 2.53 -11.36 14.77
N GLU A 33 3.07 -11.92 13.68
CA GLU A 33 4.49 -11.81 13.31
C GLU A 33 4.85 -10.40 12.83
N THR A 34 3.91 -9.69 12.22
CA THR A 34 4.08 -8.32 11.74
C THR A 34 3.19 -7.36 12.54
N ARG A 35 3.38 -7.30 13.86
CA ARG A 35 2.63 -6.34 14.70
C ARG A 35 3.00 -4.90 14.35
N ALA A 36 2.08 -3.95 14.54
CA ALA A 36 2.39 -2.53 14.43
C ALA A 36 3.53 -2.12 15.40
N VAL A 37 4.20 -1.00 15.11
CA VAL A 37 5.19 -0.41 16.00
C VAL A 37 4.56 -0.13 17.36
N SER A 38 5.22 -0.54 18.44
CA SER A 38 4.75 -0.28 19.81
C SER A 38 4.96 1.19 20.19
N ASN A 39 4.30 1.63 21.26
CA ASN A 39 4.50 2.99 21.78
C ASN A 39 5.96 3.25 22.19
N ALA A 40 6.62 2.26 22.79
CA ALA A 40 8.04 2.38 23.16
C ALA A 40 8.91 2.54 21.91
N GLU A 41 8.77 1.65 20.93
CA GLU A 41 9.50 1.76 19.65
C GLU A 41 9.23 3.09 18.94
N PHE A 42 7.99 3.59 18.98
CA PHE A 42 7.62 4.87 18.36
C PHE A 42 8.27 6.07 19.06
N LEU A 43 8.45 6.02 20.38
CA LEU A 43 9.07 7.12 21.14
C LEU A 43 10.56 7.28 20.85
N GLU A 44 11.25 6.18 20.53
CA GLU A 44 12.66 6.16 20.14
C GLU A 44 12.93 6.74 18.74
N LEU A 45 11.90 6.86 17.90
CA LEU A 45 12.03 7.44 16.56
C LEU A 45 12.41 8.93 16.63
N ASN A 46 13.17 9.40 15.65
CA ASN A 46 13.45 10.82 15.50
C ASN A 46 12.21 11.59 14.99
N ASP A 47 12.27 12.93 15.03
CA ASP A 47 11.12 13.76 14.67
C ASP A 47 10.67 13.56 13.22
N THR A 48 11.59 13.39 12.27
CA THR A 48 11.25 13.13 10.87
C THR A 48 10.50 11.81 10.75
N GLU A 49 11.04 10.74 11.32
CA GLU A 49 10.42 9.40 11.32
C GLU A 49 9.01 9.43 11.93
N LYS A 50 8.85 10.06 13.09
CA LYS A 50 7.54 10.23 13.74
C LYS A 50 6.54 10.91 12.81
N ASN A 51 6.96 11.98 12.12
CA ASN A 51 6.10 12.67 11.16
C ASN A 51 5.77 11.79 9.95
N ILE A 52 6.69 11.00 9.40
CA ILE A 52 6.39 10.05 8.31
C ILE A 52 5.30 9.05 8.73
N TYR A 53 5.39 8.50 9.94
CA TYR A 53 4.35 7.63 10.50
C TYR A 53 3.02 8.37 10.66
N GLU A 54 3.00 9.57 11.22
CA GLU A 54 1.78 10.37 11.43
C GLU A 54 1.12 10.79 10.11
N ILE A 55 1.91 11.23 9.12
CA ILE A 55 1.45 11.56 7.77
C ILE A 55 0.77 10.36 7.13
N PHE A 56 1.45 9.20 7.15
CA PHE A 56 0.89 7.97 6.57
C PHE A 56 -0.41 7.57 7.26
N GLN A 57 -0.47 7.63 8.60
CA GLN A 57 -1.67 7.27 9.35
C GLN A 57 -2.84 8.24 9.12
N ALA A 58 -2.56 9.52 8.90
CA ALA A 58 -3.59 10.49 8.54
C ALA A 58 -4.11 10.29 7.11
N PHE A 59 -3.22 9.93 6.17
CA PHE A 59 -3.52 9.75 4.76
C PHE A 59 -4.16 8.40 4.42
N TYR A 60 -3.65 7.30 4.97
CA TYR A 60 -4.05 5.96 4.55
C TYR A 60 -5.42 5.58 5.13
N ASP A 61 -6.42 5.57 4.26
CA ASP A 61 -7.75 5.02 4.57
C ASP A 61 -8.31 4.24 3.37
N PRO A 62 -8.20 2.91 3.34
CA PRO A 62 -8.70 2.08 2.25
C PRO A 62 -10.22 1.91 2.29
N LYS A 63 -10.90 2.39 3.35
CA LYS A 63 -12.36 2.38 3.46
C LYS A 63 -12.99 3.73 3.07
N ASP A 64 -12.21 4.81 3.05
CA ASP A 64 -12.64 6.13 2.58
C ASP A 64 -11.87 6.56 1.32
N ILE A 65 -12.01 5.77 0.25
CA ILE A 65 -11.43 6.06 -1.07
C ILE A 65 -11.95 7.40 -1.65
N PRO A 66 -13.23 7.82 -1.49
CA PRO A 66 -13.67 9.12 -2.01
C PRO A 66 -12.81 10.30 -1.52
N ARG A 67 -12.30 10.22 -0.29
CA ARG A 67 -11.42 11.23 0.32
C ARG A 67 -10.13 11.47 -0.48
N ASP A 68 -9.64 10.45 -1.17
CA ASP A 68 -8.40 10.52 -1.96
C ASP A 68 -8.65 10.67 -3.48
N GLY A 69 -9.87 11.05 -3.89
CA GLY A 69 -10.25 11.24 -5.28
C GLY A 69 -10.97 10.05 -5.92
N GLY A 70 -11.28 9.01 -5.15
CA GLY A 70 -12.03 7.84 -5.63
C GLY A 70 -11.18 6.84 -6.43
N SER A 71 -11.85 5.80 -6.95
CA SER A 71 -11.26 4.84 -7.89
C SER A 71 -12.23 4.46 -9.00
N ALA A 72 -11.72 4.28 -10.23
CA ALA A 72 -12.51 3.70 -11.33
C ALA A 72 -13.01 2.27 -11.06
N PHE A 73 -12.43 1.59 -10.06
CA PHE A 73 -12.83 0.24 -9.64
C PHE A 73 -13.91 0.24 -8.54
N GLY A 74 -14.39 1.43 -8.15
CA GLY A 74 -15.40 1.64 -7.12
C GLY A 74 -14.79 2.00 -5.76
N ASN A 75 -15.61 2.64 -4.93
CA ASN A 75 -15.18 3.17 -3.63
C ASN A 75 -15.34 2.18 -2.47
N GLU A 76 -15.92 0.99 -2.73
CA GLU A 76 -16.18 -0.04 -1.72
C GLU A 76 -15.32 -1.31 -1.91
N ILE A 77 -14.20 -1.21 -2.64
CA ILE A 77 -13.38 -2.38 -3.02
C ILE A 77 -12.83 -3.21 -1.84
N TYR A 78 -12.73 -2.61 -0.64
CA TYR A 78 -12.27 -3.27 0.59
C TYR A 78 -13.38 -3.52 1.63
N LYS A 79 -14.66 -3.27 1.32
CA LYS A 79 -15.77 -3.39 2.28
C LYS A 79 -15.85 -4.75 2.99
N ASN A 80 -15.49 -5.83 2.29
CA ASN A 80 -15.54 -7.19 2.81
C ASN A 80 -14.15 -7.80 3.10
N ALA A 81 -13.08 -7.00 3.03
CA ALA A 81 -11.74 -7.48 3.32
C ALA A 81 -11.56 -7.64 4.83
N LYS A 82 -11.11 -8.82 5.26
CA LYS A 82 -10.80 -9.12 6.67
C LYS A 82 -9.38 -8.72 7.05
N TYR A 83 -8.49 -8.66 6.05
CA TYR A 83 -7.11 -8.22 6.21
C TYR A 83 -6.75 -7.19 5.13
N LEU A 84 -5.93 -6.24 5.51
CA LEU A 84 -5.33 -5.21 4.66
C LEU A 84 -3.82 -5.43 4.64
N ILE A 85 -3.23 -5.53 3.44
CA ILE A 85 -1.79 -5.72 3.25
C ILE A 85 -1.15 -4.34 3.08
N LEU A 86 -0.32 -3.97 4.05
CA LEU A 86 0.41 -2.72 4.08
C LEU A 86 1.86 -2.90 3.64
N GLN A 87 2.48 -1.80 3.23
CA GLN A 87 3.91 -1.74 2.95
C GLN A 87 4.75 -1.85 4.23
N ASP A 88 5.82 -2.64 4.17
CA ASP A 88 6.82 -2.75 5.24
C ASP A 88 7.99 -1.76 5.06
N LYS A 89 7.95 -0.97 3.99
CA LYS A 89 8.90 0.08 3.64
C LYS A 89 8.16 1.30 3.12
N ILE A 90 8.60 2.50 3.50
CA ILE A 90 8.15 3.76 2.90
C ILE A 90 9.36 4.61 2.53
N GLU A 91 9.35 5.15 1.31
CA GLU A 91 10.37 6.09 0.86
C GLU A 91 9.98 7.51 1.27
N TYR A 92 10.97 8.31 1.66
CA TYR A 92 10.74 9.71 1.96
C TYR A 92 11.87 10.61 1.50
N THR A 93 11.60 11.89 1.40
CA THR A 93 12.60 12.90 1.06
C THR A 93 12.33 14.18 1.83
N LEU A 94 13.36 14.66 2.54
CA LEU A 94 13.34 16.00 3.14
C LEU A 94 13.69 17.04 2.09
N VAL A 95 12.86 18.08 2.00
CA VAL A 95 13.07 19.21 1.08
C VAL A 95 12.94 20.53 1.84
N ASP A 96 13.54 21.60 1.33
CA ASP A 96 13.57 22.87 2.07
C ASP A 96 12.17 23.46 2.28
N SER A 97 11.30 23.36 1.28
CA SER A 97 9.89 23.72 1.40
C SER A 97 9.06 23.16 0.25
N ILE A 98 7.83 22.77 0.55
CA ILE A 98 6.81 22.40 -0.43
C ILE A 98 5.59 23.33 -0.44
N ALA A 99 5.57 24.40 0.37
CA ALA A 99 4.42 25.30 0.51
C ALA A 99 3.95 25.88 -0.83
N ASN A 100 4.88 26.20 -1.73
CA ASN A 100 4.56 26.75 -3.05
C ASN A 100 3.87 25.74 -3.98
N LEU A 101 4.00 24.43 -3.71
CA LEU A 101 3.34 23.39 -4.52
C LEU A 101 1.84 23.32 -4.26
N PHE A 102 1.35 23.82 -3.12
CA PHE A 102 -0.08 23.83 -2.79
C PHE A 102 -0.89 24.74 -3.72
N GLN A 103 -0.24 25.72 -4.35
CA GLN A 103 -0.93 26.78 -5.10
C GLN A 103 -0.98 26.52 -6.62
N ASP A 104 -0.12 25.64 -7.16
CA ASP A 104 -0.03 25.40 -8.60
C ASP A 104 0.11 23.92 -8.96
N ASP A 105 -1.02 23.30 -9.34
CA ASP A 105 -1.08 21.93 -9.85
C ASP A 105 -0.16 21.70 -11.07
N LYS A 106 0.12 22.73 -11.88
CA LYS A 106 1.03 22.60 -13.04
C LYS A 106 2.49 22.48 -12.60
N ALA A 107 2.87 23.13 -11.50
CA ALA A 107 4.22 23.02 -10.94
C ALA A 107 4.54 21.59 -10.46
N ILE A 108 3.53 20.85 -10.01
CA ILE A 108 3.62 19.44 -9.60
C ILE A 108 3.72 18.53 -10.83
N LEU A 109 2.84 18.73 -11.83
CA LEU A 109 2.80 17.92 -13.05
C LEU A 109 4.06 18.09 -13.91
N ASN A 110 4.74 19.23 -13.81
CA ASN A 110 6.09 19.42 -14.33
C ASN A 110 7.08 18.63 -13.47
N ASN A 111 7.06 17.30 -13.64
CA ASN A 111 7.90 16.28 -13.01
C ASN A 111 9.39 16.67 -12.85
N ALA A 112 9.92 17.55 -13.71
CA ALA A 112 11.28 18.08 -13.60
C ALA A 112 11.54 18.84 -12.29
N VAL A 113 10.55 19.53 -11.69
CA VAL A 113 10.74 20.30 -10.45
C VAL A 113 10.86 19.38 -9.23
N LEU A 114 10.01 18.34 -9.13
CA LEU A 114 10.09 17.34 -8.08
C LEU A 114 11.30 16.40 -8.26
N ASN A 115 11.56 15.94 -9.50
CA ASN A 115 12.68 15.05 -9.78
C ASN A 115 14.06 15.73 -9.66
N ASN A 116 14.18 17.03 -9.95
CA ASN A 116 15.45 17.76 -9.74
C ASN A 116 15.68 18.13 -8.28
N ARG A 117 14.63 18.39 -7.48
CA ARG A 117 14.76 18.68 -6.03
C ARG A 117 14.99 17.43 -5.17
N THR A 118 14.64 16.25 -5.68
CA THR A 118 14.76 14.96 -4.96
C THR A 118 15.93 14.08 -5.44
N LYS A 119 16.71 14.54 -6.44
CA LYS A 119 17.81 13.78 -7.03
C LYS A 119 18.97 13.62 -6.02
N GLY A 120 18.97 12.52 -5.28
CA GLY A 120 20.05 12.12 -4.36
C GLY A 120 19.72 12.16 -2.86
N ASN A 121 18.52 12.60 -2.45
CA ASN A 121 18.14 12.73 -1.03
C ASN A 121 16.96 11.83 -0.63
N CYS A 122 16.71 10.75 -1.37
CA CYS A 122 15.67 9.78 -1.02
C CYS A 122 16.20 8.81 0.04
N ASP A 123 15.53 8.74 1.18
CA ASP A 123 15.79 7.80 2.25
C ASP A 123 14.58 6.86 2.39
N SER A 124 14.69 5.84 3.25
CA SER A 124 13.67 4.81 3.41
C SER A 124 13.57 4.35 4.85
N LEU A 125 12.34 4.34 5.37
CA LEU A 125 12.04 3.63 6.60
C LEU A 125 11.76 2.17 6.26
N VAL A 126 12.69 1.29 6.66
CA VAL A 126 12.49 -0.17 6.61
C VAL A 126 11.80 -0.64 7.89
N HIS A 127 11.10 -1.78 7.81
CA HIS A 127 10.26 -2.27 8.91
C HIS A 127 9.20 -1.25 9.35
N PHE A 128 8.68 -0.48 8.38
CA PHE A 128 7.63 0.52 8.56
C PHE A 128 6.32 -0.18 8.92
N ARG A 129 5.87 -0.01 10.17
CA ARG A 129 4.73 -0.74 10.73
C ARG A 129 3.72 0.21 11.40
N PRO A 130 3.05 1.09 10.65
CA PRO A 130 2.15 2.11 11.19
C PRO A 130 1.02 1.55 12.05
N ARG A 131 0.57 2.33 13.05
CA ARG A 131 -0.50 1.96 13.98
C ARG A 131 -1.85 2.36 13.39
N LEU A 132 -2.35 1.51 12.49
CA LEU A 132 -3.68 1.67 11.89
C LEU A 132 -4.69 0.74 12.57
N SER A 133 -5.92 1.21 12.72
CA SER A 133 -7.02 0.44 13.31
C SER A 133 -8.27 0.62 12.47
N PHE A 134 -8.91 -0.50 12.13
CA PHE A 134 -10.16 -0.53 11.37
C PHE A 134 -11.12 -1.49 12.04
N THR A 135 -12.40 -1.13 12.13
CA THR A 135 -13.42 -1.91 12.87
C THR A 135 -13.58 -3.36 12.41
N GLU A 136 -13.34 -3.65 11.13
CA GLU A 136 -13.66 -4.96 10.52
C GLU A 136 -12.47 -5.60 9.79
N ALA A 137 -11.29 -4.97 9.84
CA ALA A 137 -10.12 -5.44 9.12
C ALA A 137 -8.85 -5.31 9.95
N LYS A 138 -8.02 -6.35 9.94
CA LYS A 138 -6.67 -6.32 10.55
C LYS A 138 -5.63 -5.91 9.52
N CYS A 139 -4.58 -5.23 9.97
CA CYS A 139 -3.45 -4.91 9.11
C CYS A 139 -2.38 -6.00 9.22
N VAL A 140 -1.78 -6.35 8.09
CA VAL A 140 -0.57 -7.18 7.99
C VAL A 140 0.45 -6.44 7.13
N PHE A 141 1.75 -6.60 7.39
CA PHE A 141 2.79 -5.89 6.63
C PHE A 141 3.49 -6.87 5.69
N LEU A 142 3.61 -6.49 4.41
CA LEU A 142 4.19 -7.31 3.37
C LEU A 142 5.72 -7.30 3.45
N THR A 143 6.26 -8.08 4.38
CA THR A 143 7.70 -8.31 4.44
C THR A 143 8.18 -9.07 3.20
N GLY A 144 9.48 -8.99 2.89
CA GLY A 144 10.06 -9.76 1.79
C GLY A 144 9.79 -11.28 1.85
N GLN A 145 9.64 -11.83 3.06
CA GLN A 145 9.23 -13.21 3.27
C GLN A 145 7.79 -13.47 2.77
N TYR A 146 6.83 -12.63 3.16
CA TYR A 146 5.43 -12.78 2.76
C TYR A 146 5.21 -12.43 1.29
N ASP A 147 5.95 -11.46 0.75
CA ASP A 147 5.97 -11.17 -0.69
C ASP A 147 6.41 -12.40 -1.49
N SER A 148 7.53 -13.02 -1.10
CA SER A 148 8.04 -14.24 -1.75
C SER A 148 7.06 -15.40 -1.66
N LEU A 149 6.47 -15.62 -0.47
CA LEU A 149 5.46 -16.66 -0.25
C LEU A 149 4.22 -16.44 -1.11
N LEU A 150 3.65 -15.24 -1.12
CA LEU A 150 2.45 -14.93 -1.90
C LEU A 150 2.72 -15.07 -3.40
N ASN A 151 3.84 -14.58 -3.91
CA ASN A 151 4.21 -14.76 -5.32
C ASN A 151 4.39 -16.24 -5.69
N LYS A 152 5.08 -17.02 -4.85
CA LYS A 152 5.23 -18.48 -5.03
C LYS A 152 3.88 -19.20 -5.00
N PHE A 153 2.99 -18.85 -4.07
CA PHE A 153 1.66 -19.42 -3.96
C PHE A 153 0.81 -19.06 -5.17
N LEU A 154 0.68 -17.78 -5.50
CA LEU A 154 -0.15 -17.31 -6.60
C LEU A 154 0.35 -17.81 -7.97
N GLY A 155 1.66 -18.02 -8.13
CA GLY A 155 2.25 -18.32 -9.43
C GLY A 155 2.08 -17.16 -10.41
N ASN A 156 2.35 -17.37 -11.69
CA ASN A 156 2.33 -16.27 -12.67
C ASN A 156 1.73 -16.68 -14.01
N LYS A 157 0.63 -17.44 -14.01
CA LYS A 157 -0.07 -17.79 -15.25
C LYS A 157 -1.14 -16.74 -15.56
N TYR A 158 -1.08 -16.14 -16.74
CA TYR A 158 -1.96 -15.05 -17.12
C TYR A 158 -2.32 -15.04 -18.62
N SER A 159 -3.38 -14.32 -18.95
CA SER A 159 -3.66 -13.84 -20.30
C SER A 159 -3.05 -12.45 -20.48
N ASN A 160 -2.43 -12.22 -21.64
CA ASN A 160 -1.78 -10.95 -21.96
C ASN A 160 -2.78 -9.78 -21.99
N LEU A 161 -2.24 -8.57 -21.83
CA LEU A 161 -2.92 -7.33 -22.17
C LEU A 161 -3.57 -7.45 -23.57
N GLY A 162 -4.76 -6.90 -23.73
CA GLY A 162 -5.45 -6.89 -25.02
C GLY A 162 -6.24 -8.17 -25.32
N THR A 163 -6.18 -9.19 -24.46
CA THR A 163 -6.92 -10.45 -24.69
C THR A 163 -8.43 -10.19 -24.62
N GLY A 164 -9.12 -10.33 -25.75
CA GLY A 164 -10.57 -10.11 -25.89
C GLY A 164 -10.95 -8.68 -26.30
N SER A 165 -10.23 -7.66 -25.83
CA SER A 165 -10.33 -6.27 -26.28
C SER A 165 -9.02 -5.54 -26.01
N ILE A 166 -8.63 -4.60 -26.88
CA ILE A 166 -7.39 -3.82 -26.78
C ILE A 166 -7.23 -3.08 -25.44
N MET A 167 -8.34 -2.76 -24.77
CA MET A 167 -8.35 -2.06 -23.47
C MET A 167 -8.34 -3.02 -22.27
N SER A 168 -8.25 -4.33 -22.49
CA SER A 168 -8.32 -5.30 -21.39
C SER A 168 -6.96 -5.44 -20.70
N PRO A 169 -6.87 -5.23 -19.37
CA PRO A 169 -5.65 -5.49 -18.63
C PRO A 169 -5.29 -6.98 -18.69
N ALA A 170 -4.02 -7.30 -18.44
CA ALA A 170 -3.63 -8.69 -18.19
C ALA A 170 -4.42 -9.26 -17.00
N ARG A 171 -4.67 -10.57 -17.03
CA ARG A 171 -5.46 -11.25 -15.99
C ARG A 171 -4.86 -12.60 -15.65
N ALA A 172 -4.83 -12.93 -14.36
CA ALA A 172 -4.49 -14.26 -13.91
C ALA A 172 -5.41 -15.32 -14.55
N LYS A 173 -4.87 -16.50 -14.88
CA LYS A 173 -5.59 -17.59 -15.54
C LYS A 173 -5.25 -18.94 -14.91
N GLY A 174 -6.20 -19.87 -14.94
CA GLY A 174 -5.98 -21.25 -14.49
C GLY A 174 -5.73 -21.31 -12.98
N GLU A 175 -4.69 -22.02 -12.55
CA GLU A 175 -4.40 -22.16 -11.10
C GLU A 175 -4.09 -20.83 -10.42
N SER A 176 -3.43 -19.89 -11.09
CA SER A 176 -3.17 -18.56 -10.54
C SER A 176 -4.45 -17.80 -10.21
N GLU A 177 -5.44 -17.86 -11.09
CA GLU A 177 -6.75 -17.25 -10.86
C GLU A 177 -7.50 -17.93 -9.70
N LYS A 178 -7.47 -19.27 -9.63
CA LYS A 178 -8.12 -20.03 -8.56
C LYS A 178 -7.51 -19.71 -7.19
N ARG A 179 -6.18 -19.64 -7.10
CA ARG A 179 -5.45 -19.27 -5.86
C ARG A 179 -5.72 -17.83 -5.45
N MET A 180 -5.74 -16.89 -6.39
CA MET A 180 -6.17 -15.51 -6.14
C MET A 180 -7.61 -15.45 -5.60
N LYS A 181 -8.55 -16.17 -6.23
CA LYS A 181 -9.95 -16.25 -5.78
C LYS A 181 -10.10 -16.87 -4.39
N PHE A 182 -9.24 -17.82 -4.02
CA PHE A 182 -9.19 -18.39 -2.69
C PHE A 182 -8.75 -17.36 -1.64
N LEU A 183 -7.67 -16.59 -1.90
CA LEU A 183 -7.24 -15.50 -1.02
C LEU A 183 -8.25 -14.36 -0.93
N SER A 184 -9.00 -14.12 -2.01
CA SER A 184 -10.05 -13.09 -2.09
C SER A 184 -11.17 -13.23 -1.05
N LYS A 185 -11.21 -14.33 -0.30
CA LYS A 185 -12.11 -14.52 0.85
C LYS A 185 -11.69 -13.77 2.11
N PHE A 186 -10.44 -13.31 2.16
CA PHE A 186 -9.84 -12.65 3.32
C PHE A 186 -9.15 -11.33 2.96
N VAL A 187 -8.55 -11.23 1.77
CA VAL A 187 -7.80 -10.07 1.32
C VAL A 187 -8.04 -9.77 -0.14
N LYS A 188 -8.01 -8.51 -0.55
CA LYS A 188 -8.10 -8.14 -1.97
C LYS A 188 -6.71 -8.09 -2.59
N ILE A 189 -6.51 -8.83 -3.68
CA ILE A 189 -5.27 -8.86 -4.48
C ILE A 189 -5.65 -8.60 -5.94
N TRP A 190 -4.82 -7.83 -6.63
CA TRP A 190 -5.01 -7.51 -8.04
C TRP A 190 -3.88 -8.12 -8.86
N TYR A 191 -4.17 -8.51 -10.10
CA TYR A 191 -3.13 -8.87 -11.05
C TYR A 191 -2.54 -7.59 -11.66
N GLY A 192 -1.28 -7.58 -12.05
CA GLY A 192 -0.67 -6.40 -12.66
C GLY A 192 -1.26 -6.06 -14.02
N HIS A 193 -1.47 -4.77 -14.32
CA HIS A 193 -2.07 -4.28 -15.57
C HIS A 193 -1.36 -4.85 -16.80
N TRP A 194 -0.03 -4.74 -16.83
CA TRP A 194 0.82 -5.16 -17.95
C TRP A 194 1.11 -6.67 -17.94
N GLY A 195 0.77 -7.36 -16.85
CA GLY A 195 1.02 -8.78 -16.64
C GLY A 195 2.42 -9.09 -16.12
N GLY A 196 2.59 -10.33 -15.63
CA GLY A 196 3.86 -10.82 -15.11
C GLY A 196 4.14 -10.52 -13.63
N TYR A 197 3.25 -9.81 -12.93
CA TYR A 197 3.38 -9.48 -11.51
C TYR A 197 2.01 -9.39 -10.81
N TRP A 198 2.04 -9.40 -9.47
CA TRP A 198 0.87 -9.17 -8.61
C TRP A 198 0.94 -7.81 -7.93
N GLN A 199 -0.21 -7.18 -7.78
CA GLN A 199 -0.41 -6.02 -6.91
C GLN A 199 -0.95 -6.53 -5.57
N LEU A 200 -0.05 -6.69 -4.61
CA LEU A 200 -0.33 -7.33 -3.32
C LEU A 200 -0.79 -6.36 -2.23
N TYR A 201 -0.48 -5.07 -2.36
CA TYR A 201 -0.86 -4.05 -1.37
C TYR A 201 -2.34 -3.71 -1.42
N SER A 202 -2.89 -3.39 -0.25
CA SER A 202 -4.17 -2.70 -0.13
C SER A 202 -3.98 -1.21 -0.45
N TYR A 203 -4.92 -0.67 -1.22
CA TYR A 203 -4.86 0.68 -1.77
C TYR A 203 -5.68 1.66 -0.92
N PRO A 204 -5.24 2.93 -0.77
CA PRO A 204 -4.13 3.58 -1.49
C PRO A 204 -2.73 3.11 -1.06
N TYR A 205 -1.80 2.95 -2.00
CA TYR A 205 -0.41 2.59 -1.71
C TYR A 205 0.47 3.84 -1.80
N ALA A 206 1.06 4.29 -0.69
CA ALA A 206 1.95 5.45 -0.68
C ALA A 206 3.33 5.04 -1.20
N THR A 207 3.71 5.54 -2.37
CA THR A 207 5.02 5.23 -2.96
C THR A 207 6.12 6.04 -2.30
N ARG A 208 5.85 7.30 -1.98
CA ARG A 208 6.85 8.23 -1.43
C ARG A 208 6.19 9.38 -0.67
N ILE A 209 6.84 9.85 0.39
CA ILE A 209 6.45 11.05 1.15
C ILE A 209 7.54 12.12 1.02
N LEU A 210 7.21 13.27 0.44
CA LEU A 210 8.05 14.46 0.54
C LEU A 210 7.57 15.27 1.75
N ILE A 211 8.49 15.69 2.60
CA ILE A 211 8.18 16.50 3.77
C ILE A 211 9.15 17.67 3.85
N ASP A 212 8.64 18.84 4.22
CA ASP A 212 9.50 20.01 4.42
C ASP A 212 10.33 19.91 5.71
N ARG A 213 11.45 20.63 5.75
CA ARG A 213 12.38 20.59 6.89
C ARG A 213 11.79 21.12 8.20
N ASP A 214 10.77 21.98 8.12
CA ASP A 214 10.01 22.50 9.26
C ASP A 214 8.85 21.58 9.68
N LEU A 215 8.63 20.46 8.96
CA LEU A 215 7.67 19.40 9.28
C LEU A 215 6.22 19.92 9.37
N GLN A 216 5.87 20.87 8.51
CA GLN A 216 4.55 21.52 8.45
C GLN A 216 3.73 21.07 7.26
N ASN A 217 4.38 20.66 6.16
CA ASN A 217 3.71 20.26 4.94
C ASN A 217 4.30 18.94 4.41
N ALA A 218 3.43 18.10 3.86
CA ALA A 218 3.86 16.91 3.12
C ALA A 218 3.10 16.74 1.79
N LEU A 219 3.79 16.11 0.83
CA LEU A 219 3.24 15.64 -0.43
C LEU A 219 3.45 14.13 -0.51
N ILE A 220 2.38 13.39 -0.75
CA ILE A 220 2.41 11.94 -0.84
C ILE A 220 2.15 11.55 -2.28
N ASP A 221 3.11 10.88 -2.90
CA ASP A 221 2.89 10.17 -4.16
C ASP A 221 2.22 8.83 -3.83
N TYR A 222 1.13 8.49 -4.52
CA TYR A 222 0.38 7.28 -4.22
C TYR A 222 -0.24 6.63 -5.46
N ARG A 223 -0.49 5.32 -5.33
CA ARG A 223 -1.17 4.48 -6.31
C ARG A 223 -2.53 4.02 -5.80
N MET A 224 -3.42 3.74 -6.74
CA MET A 224 -4.72 3.11 -6.56
C MET A 224 -4.95 2.14 -7.72
N ILE A 225 -4.60 0.86 -7.54
CA ILE A 225 -4.70 -0.18 -8.58
C ILE A 225 -3.90 0.24 -9.85
N TYR A 226 -4.59 0.62 -10.92
CA TYR A 226 -4.02 1.08 -12.20
C TYR A 226 -4.05 2.60 -12.34
N GLU A 227 -4.27 3.31 -11.24
CA GLU A 227 -4.34 4.77 -11.18
C GLU A 227 -3.28 5.28 -10.19
N GLY A 228 -2.99 6.57 -10.26
CA GLY A 228 -2.17 7.20 -9.23
C GLY A 228 -2.19 8.71 -9.29
N GLY A 229 -1.51 9.32 -8.33
CA GLY A 229 -1.47 10.76 -8.18
C GLY A 229 -0.78 11.20 -6.91
N TYR A 230 -1.20 12.35 -6.40
CA TYR A 230 -0.60 12.95 -5.21
C TYR A 230 -1.62 13.47 -4.19
N ALA A 231 -1.22 13.51 -2.92
CA ALA A 231 -2.00 14.05 -1.82
C ALA A 231 -1.17 15.04 -1.00
N PHE A 232 -1.77 16.19 -0.67
CA PHE A 232 -1.20 17.23 0.15
C PHE A 232 -1.68 17.12 1.59
N MET A 233 -0.74 17.16 2.51
CA MET A 233 -0.99 17.16 3.94
C MET A 233 -0.44 18.43 4.56
N HIS A 234 -1.15 18.99 5.52
CA HIS A 234 -0.71 20.14 6.30
C HIS A 234 -0.88 19.84 7.80
N LYS A 235 0.02 20.36 8.62
CA LYS A 235 -0.02 20.17 10.07
C LYS A 235 -0.81 21.30 10.74
N THR A 236 -2.04 21.03 11.14
CA THR A 236 -2.90 21.97 11.87
C THR A 236 -2.93 21.58 13.34
N ASN A 237 -2.59 22.50 14.26
CA ASN A 237 -2.61 22.25 15.72
C ASN A 237 -1.86 20.96 16.12
N GLY A 238 -0.72 20.70 15.48
CA GLY A 238 0.11 19.53 15.74
C GLY A 238 -0.39 18.21 15.13
N LYS A 239 -1.46 18.22 14.33
CA LYS A 239 -2.00 17.03 13.66
C LYS A 239 -1.92 17.18 12.14
N TRP A 240 -1.55 16.10 11.46
CA TRP A 240 -1.55 16.06 10.00
C TRP A 240 -2.98 15.89 9.47
N GLU A 241 -3.35 16.76 8.54
CA GLU A 241 -4.67 16.79 7.91
C GLU A 241 -4.51 16.74 6.39
N LEU A 242 -5.37 15.99 5.72
CA LEU A 242 -5.43 15.96 4.26
C LEU A 242 -6.05 17.28 3.77
N VAL A 243 -5.30 18.03 2.98
CA VAL A 243 -5.76 19.29 2.37
C VAL A 243 -6.39 19.04 1.01
N LYS A 244 -5.74 18.20 0.19
CA LYS A 244 -6.17 17.91 -1.19
C LYS A 244 -5.58 16.59 -1.65
N ALA A 245 -6.32 15.83 -2.45
CA ALA A 245 -5.82 14.69 -3.19
C ALA A 245 -6.28 14.77 -4.65
N LYS A 246 -5.46 14.25 -5.58
CA LYS A 246 -5.80 14.27 -7.01
C LYS A 246 -5.22 13.05 -7.73
N ARG A 247 -6.05 12.38 -8.53
CA ARG A 247 -5.65 11.39 -9.54
C ARG A 247 -5.11 12.11 -10.77
N THR A 248 -3.95 11.70 -11.26
CA THR A 248 -3.24 12.38 -12.36
C THR A 248 -2.88 11.47 -13.52
N TRP A 249 -2.92 10.14 -13.31
CA TRP A 249 -2.59 9.18 -14.36
C TRP A 249 -3.35 7.86 -14.16
N ILE A 250 -3.45 7.11 -15.26
CA ILE A 250 -3.97 5.75 -15.38
C ILE A 250 -2.98 4.93 -16.24
N GLU A 251 -2.77 3.66 -15.91
CA GLU A 251 -1.98 2.70 -16.71
C GLU A 251 -2.73 2.29 -17.99
#